data_AF-A0A7C3YA77-F1
#
_entry.id   AF-A0A7C3YA77-F1
#
_cell.length_a   1.000
_cell.length_b   1.000
_cell.length_c   1.000
_cell.angle_alpha   90.00
_cell.angle_beta   90.00
_cell.angle_gamma   90.00
#
_symmetry.space_group_name_H-M   'P 1'
#
loop_
_entity.id
_entity.type
_entity.pdbx_description
1 polymer ?
#
loop_
_entity_poly.entity_id
_entity_poly.type
_entity_poly.pdbx_seq_one_letter_code
_entity_poly.pdbx_strand_id
1 'polypeptide(L)'
;METKGLHVTDAEVLTIAKERGAIAIIDDEVARKTAKIYGISYAGTPYTLAKAVFEGIITKEEANGAVNEIVFAGWRYRIKTYTRIKALKPGKGRHLIYWLSSPF
;
A
#
# COMPACT_ATOMS: atom_id res chain seq x y z
N MET A 1 -0.21 -13.69 -26.36
CA MET A 1 -1.22 -12.99 -25.52
C MET A 1 -1.39 -13.82 -24.27
N GLU A 2 -0.67 -13.49 -23.20
CA GLU A 2 -0.83 -14.12 -21.88
C GLU A 2 -2.06 -13.54 -21.18
N THR A 3 -2.73 -14.35 -20.37
CA THR A 3 -4.08 -14.14 -19.86
C THR A 3 -4.24 -12.81 -19.10
N LYS A 4 -5.27 -12.02 -19.47
CA LYS A 4 -5.80 -10.84 -18.74
C LYS A 4 -6.50 -11.21 -17.42
N GLY A 5 -5.98 -12.21 -16.71
CA GLY A 5 -6.55 -12.77 -15.48
C GLY A 5 -5.74 -12.40 -14.25
N LEU A 6 -6.26 -12.73 -13.07
CA LEU A 6 -5.53 -12.60 -11.82
C LEU A 6 -4.30 -13.51 -11.84
N HIS A 7 -3.13 -12.96 -11.55
CA HIS A 7 -1.91 -13.75 -11.45
C HIS A 7 -1.98 -14.69 -10.24
N VAL A 8 -1.43 -15.90 -10.36
CA VAL A 8 -1.50 -16.93 -9.30
C VAL A 8 -0.91 -16.42 -7.98
N THR A 9 0.20 -15.69 -8.04
CA THR A 9 0.84 -15.10 -6.84
C THR A 9 -0.06 -14.08 -6.16
N ASP A 10 -0.80 -13.26 -6.92
CA ASP A 10 -1.75 -12.31 -6.33
C ASP A 10 -2.93 -13.06 -5.69
N ALA A 11 -3.39 -14.15 -6.29
CA ALA A 11 -4.44 -15.00 -5.73
C ALA A 11 -4.01 -15.62 -4.39
N GLU A 12 -2.77 -16.09 -4.28
CA GLU A 12 -2.21 -16.64 -3.04
C GLU A 12 -2.11 -15.56 -1.94
N VAL A 13 -1.60 -14.38 -2.27
CA VAL A 13 -1.53 -13.24 -1.34
C VAL A 13 -2.92 -12.87 -0.82
N LEU A 14 -3.91 -12.80 -1.70
CA LEU A 14 -5.29 -12.51 -1.33
C LEU A 14 -5.89 -13.61 -0.44
N THR A 15 -5.62 -14.86 -0.75
CA THR A 15 -6.10 -16.01 0.04
C THR A 15 -5.55 -15.96 1.46
N ILE A 16 -4.23 -15.79 1.60
CA ILE A 16 -3.57 -15.68 2.91
C ILE A 16 -4.09 -14.47 3.69
N ALA A 17 -4.25 -13.32 3.03
CA ALA A 17 -4.78 -12.12 3.67
C ALA A 17 -6.20 -12.35 4.20
N LYS A 18 -7.06 -13.01 3.43
CA LYS A 18 -8.43 -13.34 3.82
C LYS A 18 -8.46 -14.27 5.03
N GLU A 19 -7.70 -15.36 4.99
CA GLU A 19 -7.66 -16.36 6.06
C GLU A 19 -7.15 -15.79 7.38
N ARG A 20 -6.24 -14.82 7.31
CA ARG A 20 -5.60 -14.21 8.49
C ARG A 20 -6.27 -12.90 8.94
N GLY A 21 -7.30 -12.43 8.25
CA GLY A 21 -7.87 -11.10 8.49
C GLY A 21 -6.83 -9.97 8.34
N ALA A 22 -5.85 -10.16 7.45
CA ALA A 22 -4.75 -9.24 7.22
C ALA A 22 -5.00 -8.31 6.02
N ILE A 23 -4.11 -7.32 5.84
CA ILE A 23 -4.14 -6.41 4.70
C ILE A 23 -3.21 -6.95 3.62
N ALA A 24 -3.74 -7.24 2.43
CA ALA A 24 -2.95 -7.61 1.26
C ALA A 24 -2.19 -6.41 0.71
N ILE A 25 -0.87 -6.50 0.57
CA ILE A 25 -0.06 -5.48 -0.11
C ILE A 25 0.04 -5.86 -1.59
N ILE A 26 -0.70 -5.16 -2.44
CA ILE A 26 -0.83 -5.47 -3.87
C ILE A 26 -0.88 -4.19 -4.72
N ASP A 27 -0.16 -4.20 -5.84
CA ASP A 27 -0.12 -3.07 -6.78
C ASP A 27 -0.77 -3.37 -8.14
N ASP A 28 -1.10 -4.63 -8.42
CA ASP A 28 -1.81 -5.02 -9.64
C ASP A 28 -3.29 -4.60 -9.61
N GLU A 29 -3.79 -4.08 -10.75
CA GLU A 29 -5.16 -3.57 -10.85
C GLU A 29 -6.20 -4.68 -10.80
N VAL A 30 -5.93 -5.84 -11.43
CA VAL A 30 -6.82 -7.01 -11.41
C VAL A 30 -6.87 -7.59 -10.00
N ALA A 31 -5.74 -7.67 -9.31
CA ALA A 31 -5.66 -8.08 -7.91
C ALA A 31 -6.50 -7.17 -7.00
N ARG A 32 -6.41 -5.85 -7.16
CA ARG A 32 -7.19 -4.89 -6.33
C ARG A 32 -8.68 -4.99 -6.58
N LYS A 33 -9.09 -5.13 -7.85
CA LYS A 33 -10.50 -5.38 -8.21
C LYS A 33 -10.99 -6.68 -7.59
N THR A 34 -10.17 -7.72 -7.64
CA THR A 34 -10.46 -9.03 -7.03
C THR A 34 -10.63 -8.89 -5.52
N ALA A 35 -9.68 -8.25 -4.82
CA ALA A 35 -9.74 -8.00 -3.39
C ALA A 35 -11.06 -7.31 -2.99
N LYS A 36 -11.47 -6.29 -3.76
CA LYS A 36 -12.72 -5.57 -3.56
C LYS A 36 -13.95 -6.46 -3.71
N ILE A 37 -14.00 -7.33 -4.72
CA ILE A 37 -15.10 -8.27 -4.95
C ILE A 37 -15.24 -9.24 -3.77
N TYR A 38 -14.12 -9.73 -3.24
CA TYR A 38 -14.09 -10.70 -2.15
C TYR A 38 -14.08 -10.08 -0.74
N GLY A 39 -14.17 -8.76 -0.62
CA GLY A 39 -14.17 -8.06 0.67
C GLY A 39 -12.84 -8.15 1.43
N ILE A 40 -11.73 -8.33 0.73
CA ILE A 40 -10.39 -8.46 1.31
C ILE A 40 -9.77 -7.07 1.43
N SER A 41 -9.29 -6.71 2.63
CA SER A 41 -8.57 -5.45 2.84
C SER A 41 -7.26 -5.47 2.06
N TYR A 42 -6.97 -4.37 1.34
CA TYR A 42 -5.74 -4.24 0.59
C TYR A 42 -5.15 -2.83 0.69
N ALA A 43 -3.85 -2.73 0.46
CA ALA A 43 -3.12 -1.47 0.30
C ALA A 43 -2.00 -1.65 -0.74
N GLY A 44 -1.42 -0.55 -1.21
CA GLY A 44 -0.25 -0.59 -2.12
C GLY A 44 1.08 -0.48 -1.38
N THR A 45 2.19 -0.64 -2.10
CA THR A 45 3.56 -0.50 -1.57
C THR A 45 3.78 0.76 -0.70
N PRO A 46 3.22 1.95 -0.98
CA PRO A 46 3.31 3.14 -0.13
C PRO A 46 2.90 2.93 1.34
N TYR A 47 2.01 1.97 1.60
CA TYR A 47 1.56 1.62 2.94
C TYR A 47 2.69 1.08 3.81
N THR A 48 3.63 0.30 3.23
CA THR A 48 4.74 -0.28 4.00
C THR A 48 5.67 0.81 4.54
N LEU A 49 5.97 1.82 3.73
CA LEU A 49 6.75 2.99 4.14
C LEU A 49 6.02 3.80 5.23
N ALA A 50 4.72 4.05 5.04
CA ALA A 50 3.93 4.75 6.04
C ALA A 50 3.88 4.00 7.38
N LYS A 51 3.80 2.66 7.33
CA LYS A 51 3.82 1.81 8.52
C LYS A 51 5.20 1.81 9.19
N ALA A 52 6.29 1.72 8.44
CA ALA A 52 7.64 1.81 8.97
C ALA A 52 7.92 3.15 9.66
N VAL A 53 7.40 4.26 9.12
CA VAL A 53 7.45 5.58 9.79
C VAL A 53 6.64 5.58 11.08
N PHE A 54 5.43 5.01 11.07
CA PHE A 54 4.58 4.94 12.25
C PHE A 54 5.21 4.10 13.38
N GLU A 55 5.87 3.01 13.02
CA GLU A 55 6.57 2.13 13.95
C GLU A 55 7.94 2.68 14.38
N GLY A 56 8.36 3.83 13.85
CA GLY A 56 9.63 4.47 14.17
C GLY A 56 10.86 3.72 13.64
N ILE A 57 10.67 2.83 12.67
CA ILE A 57 11.74 2.05 12.01
C ILE A 57 12.55 2.97 11.08
N ILE A 58 11.87 3.87 10.39
CA ILE A 58 12.48 4.90 9.54
C ILE A 58 11.89 6.27 9.87
N THR A 59 12.65 7.31 9.57
CA THR A 59 12.20 8.69 9.63
C THR A 59 11.27 9.02 8.45
N LYS A 60 10.51 10.11 8.59
CA LYS A 60 9.66 10.62 7.52
C LYS A 60 10.50 11.04 6.31
N GLU A 61 11.68 11.58 6.55
CA GLU A 61 12.63 12.07 5.56
C GLU A 61 13.13 10.91 4.70
N GLU A 62 13.53 9.80 5.32
CA GLU A 62 13.93 8.56 4.64
C GLU A 62 12.78 7.98 3.80
N ALA A 63 11.56 7.93 4.35
CA ALA A 63 10.40 7.47 3.60
C ALA A 63 10.12 8.35 2.36
N ASN A 64 10.23 9.68 2.50
CA ASN A 64 10.08 10.58 1.35
C ASN A 64 11.20 10.42 0.32
N GLY A 65 12.44 10.19 0.77
CA GLY A 65 13.59 9.87 -0.09
C GLY A 65 13.31 8.64 -0.94
N ALA A 66 12.96 7.52 -0.32
CA ALA A 66 12.65 6.26 -1.00
C ALA A 66 11.52 6.41 -2.03
N VAL A 67 10.45 7.15 -1.69
CA VAL A 67 9.36 7.41 -2.64
C VAL A 67 9.85 8.24 -3.83
N ASN A 68 10.67 9.27 -3.61
CA ASN A 68 11.20 10.10 -4.69
C ASN A 68 12.08 9.27 -5.63
N GLU A 69 12.92 8.38 -5.08
CA GLU A 69 13.77 7.48 -5.86
C GLU A 69 12.95 6.53 -6.72
N ILE A 70 11.91 5.91 -6.16
CA ILE A 70 11.07 4.97 -6.90
C ILE A 70 10.26 5.70 -7.99
N VAL A 71 9.78 6.92 -7.72
CA VAL A 71 9.14 7.78 -8.74
C VAL A 71 10.13 8.16 -9.84
N PHE A 72 11.35 8.54 -9.49
CA PHE A 72 12.41 8.88 -10.45
C PHE A 72 12.80 7.68 -11.32
N ALA A 73 12.81 6.47 -10.74
CA ALA A 73 13.02 5.20 -11.45
C ALA A 73 11.86 4.80 -12.37
N GLY A 74 10.82 5.63 -12.50
CA GLY A 74 9.73 5.44 -13.45
C GLY A 74 8.49 4.77 -12.88
N TRP A 75 8.33 4.72 -11.56
CA TRP A 75 7.10 4.20 -10.95
C TRP A 75 5.90 5.11 -11.21
N ARG A 76 4.91 4.59 -11.96
CA ARG A 76 3.74 5.33 -12.43
C ARG A 76 2.52 5.06 -11.53
N TYR A 77 2.50 5.58 -10.30
CA TYR A 77 1.27 5.59 -9.48
C TYR A 77 0.58 6.96 -9.48
N ARG A 78 -0.71 6.99 -9.13
CA ARG A 78 -1.50 8.23 -8.99
C ARG A 78 -0.82 9.19 -8.00
N ILE A 79 -0.63 10.44 -8.42
CA ILE A 79 -0.06 11.58 -7.66
C ILE A 79 -0.65 11.71 -6.24
N LYS A 80 -1.91 11.28 -6.04
CA LYS A 80 -2.60 11.32 -4.74
C LYS A 80 -1.92 10.48 -3.64
N THR A 81 -1.14 9.46 -3.98
CA THR A 81 -0.42 8.65 -2.97
C THR A 81 0.88 9.31 -2.54
N TYR A 82 1.55 9.98 -3.47
CA TYR A 82 2.74 10.77 -3.21
C TYR A 82 2.46 11.92 -2.24
N THR A 83 1.38 12.67 -2.48
CA THR A 83 0.98 13.79 -1.60
C THR A 83 0.60 13.31 -0.19
N ARG A 84 0.10 12.08 -0.08
CA ARG A 84 -0.29 11.45 1.19
C ARG A 84 0.91 11.12 2.09
N ILE A 85 1.99 10.56 1.54
CA ILE A 85 3.22 10.30 2.32
C ILE A 85 3.84 11.61 2.80
N LYS A 86 3.89 12.64 1.93
CA LYS A 86 4.38 13.96 2.31
C LYS A 86 3.58 14.61 3.45
N ALA A 87 2.28 14.32 3.52
CA ALA A 87 1.39 14.84 4.55
C ALA A 87 1.46 14.11 5.90
N LEU A 88 2.26 13.03 6.04
CA LEU A 88 2.45 12.34 7.31
C LEU A 88 2.91 13.34 8.38
N LYS A 89 2.15 13.50 9.47
CA LYS A 89 2.56 14.33 10.61
C LYS A 89 3.24 13.45 11.65
N PRO A 90 4.46 13.77 12.09
CA PRO A 90 5.07 13.08 13.22
C PRO A 90 4.26 13.37 14.50
N GLY A 91 3.98 12.32 15.29
CA GLY A 91 3.72 12.49 16.71
C GLY A 91 2.28 12.72 17.22
N LYS A 92 1.21 12.20 16.60
CA LYS A 92 -0.08 12.03 17.32
C LYS A 92 -0.79 10.71 16.98
N GLY A 93 -0.61 9.72 17.86
CA GLY A 93 -1.07 8.33 17.76
C GLY A 93 -2.59 8.06 17.68
N ARG A 94 -3.41 9.02 17.24
CA ARG A 94 -4.86 8.78 17.00
C ARG A 94 -5.33 9.17 15.60
N HIS A 95 -4.57 9.98 14.86
CA HIS A 95 -4.96 10.36 13.50
C HIS A 95 -4.47 9.41 12.41
N LEU A 96 -3.42 8.61 12.67
CA LEU A 96 -2.89 7.66 11.68
C LEU A 96 -3.74 6.39 11.53
N ILE A 97 -4.57 6.04 12.51
CA ILE A 97 -5.47 4.87 12.45
C ILE A 97 -6.47 5.05 11.29
N TYR A 98 -7.03 6.25 11.13
CA TYR A 98 -7.89 6.63 10.00
C TYR A 98 -7.14 6.58 8.65
N TRP A 99 -5.82 6.70 8.65
CA TRP A 99 -4.98 6.65 7.46
C TRP A 99 -4.62 5.22 7.05
N LEU A 100 -4.43 4.32 8.02
CA LEU A 100 -4.17 2.90 7.78
C LEU A 100 -5.45 2.11 7.45
N SER A 101 -6.62 2.65 7.80
CA SER A 101 -7.93 2.04 7.51
C SER A 101 -8.65 2.64 6.29
N SER A 102 -8.04 3.62 5.61
CA SER A 102 -8.56 4.16 4.35
C SER A 102 -7.90 3.44 3.16
N PRO A 103 -8.67 2.79 2.26
CA PRO A 103 -8.09 2.05 1.14
C PRO A 103 -7.34 3.01 0.20
N PHE A 104 -6.10 2.62 -0.15
CA PHE A 104 -5.24 3.29 -1.13
C PHE A 104 -5.71 3.08 -2.57
#